data_AF-A0A511JCB7-F1
#
_entry.id   AF-A0A511JCB7-F1
#
_cell.length_a   1.000
_cell.length_b   1.000
_cell.length_c   1.000
_cell.angle_alpha   90.00
_cell.angle_beta   90.00
_cell.angle_gamma   90.00
#
_symmetry.space_group_name_H-M   'P 1'
#
loop_
_entity.id
_entity.type
_entity.pdbx_description
1 polymer ?
#
loop_
_entity_poly.entity_id
_entity_poly.type
_entity_poly.pdbx_seq_one_letter_code
_entity_poly.pdbx_strand_id
1 'polypeptide(L)'
;MEQVPISDVNRRTGRQAWLLPDAAASYERMKAAGMPAGCVSDAGRTHEEQRSMYDAWKRGELDTPSVAFPGTSKHESGRALDLAEPARTWVRTHGDPHGWLKDHVAREPWHQEYLENQDDEEDEDDMATLTDDNLHEISLAVWGQKLGRTDISMHDVISAMRTQLQETAALVAALDTAIERLAAGESVDMVALRRAARRGAERGVESALGDRDPGPAAARSKPRARATKPRAAKPASPPG
;
A
#
# COMPACT_ATOMS: atom_id res chain seq x y z
N MET A 1 -25.75 5.40 -10.86
CA MET A 1 -24.74 5.02 -9.86
C MET A 1 -25.48 4.36 -8.72
N GLU A 2 -24.94 3.26 -8.22
CA GLU A 2 -25.49 2.56 -7.05
C GLU A 2 -25.33 3.45 -5.80
N GLN A 3 -26.36 3.49 -4.96
CA GLN A 3 -26.36 4.24 -3.70
C GLN A 3 -26.27 3.24 -2.58
N VAL A 4 -25.27 3.37 -1.71
CA VAL A 4 -25.05 2.48 -0.59
C VAL A 4 -25.41 3.20 0.71
N PRO A 5 -26.33 2.68 1.52
CA PRO A 5 -26.62 3.25 2.82
C PRO A 5 -25.39 3.14 3.72
N ILE A 6 -25.04 4.23 4.41
CA ILE A 6 -24.05 4.20 5.51
C ILE A 6 -24.78 4.04 6.83
N SER A 7 -24.06 3.72 7.90
CA SER A 7 -24.63 3.43 9.23
C SER A 7 -25.25 4.64 9.94
N ASP A 8 -24.99 5.86 9.47
CA ASP A 8 -25.54 7.10 10.04
C ASP A 8 -26.84 7.56 9.33
N VAL A 9 -27.64 8.34 10.05
CA VAL A 9 -28.85 8.98 9.53
C VAL A 9 -28.51 10.39 9.05
N ASN A 10 -29.05 10.78 7.90
CA ASN A 10 -28.97 12.14 7.39
C ASN A 10 -29.89 13.05 8.25
N ARG A 11 -29.30 13.85 9.14
CA ARG A 11 -30.07 14.67 10.09
C ARG A 11 -30.99 15.70 9.42
N ARG A 12 -30.65 16.22 8.23
CA ARG A 12 -31.51 17.16 7.49
C ARG A 12 -32.84 16.52 7.07
N THR A 13 -32.83 15.24 6.72
CA THR A 13 -34.01 14.54 6.17
C THR A 13 -34.63 13.51 7.11
N GLY A 14 -33.90 13.08 8.15
CA GLY A 14 -34.28 11.97 9.03
C GLY A 14 -34.22 10.60 8.35
N ARG A 15 -33.77 10.51 7.09
CA ARG A 15 -33.61 9.27 6.33
C ARG A 15 -32.21 8.68 6.53
N GLN A 16 -32.07 7.38 6.24
CA GLN A 16 -30.75 6.76 6.14
C GLN A 16 -29.85 7.57 5.19
N ALA A 17 -28.66 7.94 5.66
CA ALA A 17 -27.68 8.58 4.79
C ALA A 17 -27.15 7.54 3.78
N TRP A 18 -26.75 8.01 2.61
CA TRP A 18 -26.16 7.16 1.58
C TRP A 18 -25.01 7.89 0.90
N LEU A 19 -24.09 7.09 0.34
CA LEU A 19 -22.94 7.53 -0.44
C LEU A 19 -22.76 6.60 -1.65
N LEU A 20 -21.80 6.92 -2.52
CA LEU A 20 -21.28 6.00 -3.52
C LEU A 20 -20.56 4.82 -2.83
N PRO A 21 -20.49 3.59 -3.41
CA PRO A 21 -19.91 2.42 -2.73
C PRO A 21 -18.57 2.68 -2.02
N ASP A 22 -17.56 3.19 -2.72
CA ASP A 22 -16.21 3.36 -2.16
C ASP A 22 -16.20 4.41 -1.04
N ALA A 23 -16.91 5.53 -1.25
CA ALA A 23 -17.10 6.56 -0.22
C ALA A 23 -17.84 6.00 1.01
N ALA A 24 -18.83 5.11 0.83
CA ALA A 24 -19.53 4.45 1.93
C ALA A 24 -18.60 3.52 2.71
N ALA A 25 -17.78 2.72 2.02
CA ALA A 25 -16.80 1.84 2.63
C ALA A 25 -15.77 2.63 3.45
N SER A 26 -15.22 3.68 2.86
CA SER A 26 -14.29 4.60 3.53
C SER A 26 -14.92 5.26 4.76
N TYR A 27 -16.18 5.69 4.69
CA TYR A 27 -16.89 6.24 5.84
C TYR A 27 -17.00 5.25 7.00
N GLU A 28 -17.29 3.98 6.72
CA GLU A 28 -17.33 2.95 7.76
C GLU A 28 -15.94 2.66 8.34
N ARG A 29 -14.87 2.74 7.54
CA ARG A 29 -13.48 2.68 8.04
C ARG A 29 -13.15 3.84 8.98
N MET A 30 -13.55 5.08 8.64
CA MET A 30 -13.39 6.22 9.55
C MET A 30 -14.09 5.98 10.89
N LYS A 31 -15.31 5.41 10.88
CA LYS A 31 -16.03 5.05 12.10
C LYS A 31 -15.30 3.97 12.90
N ALA A 32 -14.79 2.93 12.23
CA ALA A 32 -14.01 1.89 12.87
C ALA A 32 -12.70 2.44 13.49
N ALA A 33 -12.08 3.44 12.86
CA ALA A 33 -10.91 4.15 13.35
C ALA A 33 -11.21 5.15 14.49
N GLY A 34 -12.47 5.26 14.92
CA GLY A 34 -12.86 6.05 16.09
C GLY A 34 -13.50 7.40 15.77
N MET A 35 -13.92 7.65 14.53
CA MET A 35 -14.71 8.83 14.21
C MET A 35 -16.04 8.83 15.00
N PRO A 36 -16.39 9.94 15.68
CA PRO A 36 -17.66 10.07 16.38
C PRO A 36 -18.88 9.80 15.49
N ALA A 37 -19.72 8.84 15.90
CA ALA A 37 -20.92 8.47 15.16
C ALA A 37 -22.06 9.49 15.33
N GLY A 38 -23.07 9.35 14.47
CA GLY A 38 -24.31 10.13 14.52
C GLY A 38 -24.15 11.57 14.06
N CYS A 39 -23.01 11.98 13.49
CA CYS A 39 -22.68 13.39 13.21
C CYS A 39 -22.94 13.85 11.77
N VAL A 40 -23.51 12.99 10.92
CA VAL A 40 -23.85 13.32 9.53
C VAL A 40 -25.04 14.29 9.48
N SER A 41 -24.78 15.53 9.08
CA SER A 41 -25.80 16.57 8.91
C SER A 41 -26.48 16.46 7.55
N ASP A 42 -25.69 16.21 6.49
CA ASP A 42 -26.17 15.90 5.13
C ASP A 42 -25.20 14.94 4.44
N ALA A 43 -25.68 14.22 3.43
CA ALA A 43 -24.92 13.21 2.68
C ALA A 43 -25.40 13.19 1.22
N GLY A 44 -25.49 12.01 0.59
CA GLY A 44 -26.02 11.86 -0.75
C GLY A 44 -27.39 12.52 -0.94
N ARG A 45 -27.56 13.20 -2.07
CA ARG A 45 -28.81 13.84 -2.52
C ARG A 45 -29.15 13.46 -3.95
N THR A 46 -30.42 13.38 -4.30
CA THR A 46 -30.82 13.23 -5.70
C THR A 46 -30.72 14.57 -6.43
N HIS A 47 -30.74 14.53 -7.77
CA HIS A 47 -30.77 15.74 -8.59
C HIS A 47 -31.98 16.63 -8.28
N GLU A 48 -33.14 16.02 -8.05
CA GLU A 48 -34.38 16.73 -7.73
C GLU A 48 -34.33 17.37 -6.33
N GLU A 49 -33.74 16.68 -5.36
CA GLU A 49 -33.49 17.23 -4.02
C GLU A 49 -32.52 18.41 -4.08
N GLN A 50 -31.43 18.31 -4.85
CA GLN A 50 -30.51 19.43 -5.08
C GLN A 50 -31.21 20.61 -5.75
N ARG A 51 -32.03 20.36 -6.78
CA ARG A 51 -32.79 21.41 -7.48
C ARG A 51 -33.74 22.14 -6.55
N SER A 52 -34.49 21.41 -5.75
CA SER A 52 -35.41 21.98 -4.77
C SER A 52 -34.67 22.84 -3.73
N MET A 53 -33.50 22.38 -3.26
CA MET A 53 -32.65 23.15 -2.34
C MET A 53 -32.07 24.41 -2.99
N TYR A 54 -31.60 24.30 -4.23
CA TYR A 54 -31.08 25.45 -4.99
C TYR A 54 -32.18 26.50 -5.23
N ASP A 55 -33.39 26.07 -5.58
CA ASP A 55 -34.52 26.98 -5.80
C ASP A 55 -34.94 27.67 -4.48
N ALA A 56 -34.94 26.97 -3.35
CA ALA A 56 -35.19 27.55 -2.03
C ALA A 56 -34.11 28.58 -1.64
N TRP A 57 -32.84 28.27 -1.87
CA TRP A 57 -31.74 29.21 -1.67
C TRP A 57 -31.88 30.47 -2.54
N LYS A 58 -32.26 30.31 -3.81
CA LYS A 58 -32.53 31.43 -4.74
C LYS A 58 -33.67 32.34 -4.27
N ARG A 59 -34.64 31.80 -3.52
CA ARG A 59 -35.74 32.55 -2.89
C ARG A 59 -35.35 33.16 -1.54
N GLY A 60 -34.15 32.90 -1.02
CA GLY A 60 -33.71 33.38 0.29
C GLY A 60 -34.32 32.61 1.47
N GLU A 61 -34.80 31.39 1.24
CA GLU A 61 -35.46 30.56 2.26
C GLU A 61 -34.46 29.72 3.08
N LEU A 62 -33.20 29.67 2.68
CA LEU A 62 -32.15 28.91 3.35
C LEU A 62 -31.09 29.83 3.94
N ASP A 63 -30.72 29.55 5.19
CA ASP A 63 -29.64 30.24 5.92
C ASP A 63 -28.29 29.59 5.61
N THR A 64 -27.88 29.63 4.34
CA THR A 64 -26.57 29.14 3.87
C THR A 64 -25.97 30.14 2.86
N PRO A 65 -24.64 30.40 2.91
CA PRO A 65 -24.00 31.34 2.00
C PRO A 65 -24.08 30.90 0.53
N SER A 66 -24.13 29.60 0.27
CA SER A 66 -24.13 29.02 -1.08
C SER A 66 -24.89 27.70 -1.15
N VAL A 67 -25.40 27.40 -2.34
CA VAL A 67 -25.87 26.07 -2.74
C VAL A 67 -25.37 25.83 -4.16
N ALA A 68 -24.74 24.69 -4.40
CA ALA A 68 -24.27 24.31 -5.74
C ALA A 68 -25.43 24.22 -6.75
N PHE A 69 -25.16 24.56 -8.01
CA PHE A 69 -26.13 24.40 -9.08
C PHE A 69 -26.47 22.90 -9.28
N PRO A 70 -27.71 22.53 -9.61
CA PRO A 70 -28.07 21.13 -9.83
C PRO A 70 -27.26 20.49 -10.95
N GLY A 71 -26.72 19.31 -10.71
CA GLY A 71 -25.79 18.59 -11.58
C GLY A 71 -24.31 18.87 -11.29
N THR A 72 -23.98 19.81 -10.41
CA THR A 72 -22.60 20.13 -10.03
C THR A 72 -22.29 19.85 -8.55
N SER A 73 -23.27 19.39 -7.78
CA SER A 73 -23.10 19.13 -6.35
C SER A 73 -22.42 17.80 -6.09
N LYS A 74 -21.40 17.76 -5.22
CA LYS A 74 -20.77 16.50 -4.81
C LYS A 74 -21.70 15.59 -4.00
N HIS A 75 -22.69 16.18 -3.32
CA HIS A 75 -23.78 15.42 -2.70
C HIS A 75 -24.59 14.64 -3.74
N GLU A 76 -24.77 15.14 -4.97
CA GLU A 76 -25.46 14.39 -6.03
C GLU A 76 -24.69 13.15 -6.49
N SER A 77 -23.37 13.21 -6.46
CA SER A 77 -22.51 12.06 -6.76
C SER A 77 -22.35 11.07 -5.60
N GLY A 78 -22.87 11.38 -4.40
CA GLY A 78 -22.64 10.56 -3.21
C GLY A 78 -21.18 10.57 -2.73
N ARG A 79 -20.42 11.62 -3.04
CA ARG A 79 -19.00 11.78 -2.68
C ARG A 79 -18.76 12.97 -1.73
N ALA A 80 -19.79 13.39 -1.01
CA ALA A 80 -19.66 14.46 -0.02
C ALA A 80 -20.51 14.20 1.23
N LEU A 81 -20.00 14.72 2.35
CA LEU A 81 -20.64 14.71 3.65
C LEU A 81 -20.57 16.09 4.27
N ASP A 82 -21.66 16.50 4.91
CA ASP A 82 -21.65 17.63 5.83
C ASP A 82 -21.62 17.08 7.25
N LEU A 83 -20.55 17.36 8.00
CA LEU A 83 -20.34 16.82 9.34
C LEU A 83 -20.47 17.89 10.42
N ALA A 84 -21.19 17.54 11.50
CA ALA A 84 -21.20 18.30 12.74
C ALA A 84 -19.95 17.98 13.60
N GLU A 85 -19.69 18.81 14.60
CA GLU A 85 -18.74 18.44 15.66
C GLU A 85 -19.31 17.30 16.54
N PRO A 86 -18.47 16.42 17.09
CA PRO A 86 -16.99 16.41 17.01
C PRO A 86 -16.40 15.67 15.81
N ALA A 87 -17.22 15.03 14.95
CA ALA A 87 -16.71 14.26 13.81
C ALA A 87 -15.91 15.11 12.82
N ARG A 88 -16.34 16.36 12.61
CA ARG A 88 -15.60 17.31 11.76
C ARG A 88 -14.18 17.53 12.24
N THR A 89 -13.95 17.77 13.53
CA THR A 89 -12.59 17.89 14.08
C THR A 89 -11.79 16.61 13.89
N TRP A 90 -12.42 15.43 14.07
CA TRP A 90 -11.76 14.15 13.84
C TRP A 90 -11.29 13.99 12.39
N VAL A 91 -12.16 14.24 11.41
CA VAL A 91 -11.84 14.14 9.97
C VAL A 91 -10.73 15.11 9.57
N ARG A 92 -10.65 16.29 10.19
CA ARG A 92 -9.53 17.21 9.94
C ARG A 92 -8.16 16.67 10.33
N THR A 93 -8.10 15.72 11.26
CA THR A 93 -6.84 15.15 11.76
C THR A 93 -6.57 13.77 11.17
N HIS A 94 -7.61 13.00 10.84
CA HIS A 94 -7.49 11.58 10.48
C HIS A 94 -8.18 11.21 9.16
N GLY A 95 -8.83 12.16 8.47
CA GLY A 95 -9.60 11.88 7.25
C GLY A 95 -8.77 11.63 6.00
N ASP A 96 -7.55 12.18 5.94
CA ASP A 96 -6.68 12.13 4.75
C ASP A 96 -6.33 10.69 4.33
N PRO A 97 -5.90 9.77 5.23
CA PRO A 97 -5.69 8.36 4.87
C PRO A 97 -6.95 7.61 4.41
N HIS A 98 -8.14 8.18 4.63
CA HIS A 98 -9.41 7.60 4.19
C HIS A 98 -9.97 8.34 2.95
N GLY A 99 -9.17 9.18 2.30
CA GLY A 99 -9.60 9.94 1.12
C GLY A 99 -10.63 11.04 1.41
N TRP A 100 -10.83 11.44 2.67
CA TRP A 100 -11.77 12.51 3.02
C TRP A 100 -11.06 13.85 3.23
N LEU A 101 -11.23 14.74 2.25
CA LEU A 101 -10.68 16.09 2.29
C LEU A 101 -11.60 17.09 2.97
N LYS A 102 -10.97 17.99 3.70
CA LYS A 102 -11.59 19.08 4.45
C LYS A 102 -11.25 20.45 3.87
N ASP A 103 -12.11 21.43 4.14
CA ASP A 103 -11.92 22.85 3.80
C ASP A 103 -11.72 23.16 2.30
N HIS A 104 -12.08 22.22 1.40
CA HIS A 104 -12.08 22.44 -0.06
C HIS A 104 -13.04 23.58 -0.46
N VAL A 105 -14.14 23.72 0.27
CA VAL A 105 -15.07 24.83 0.16
C VAL A 105 -14.83 25.77 1.33
N ALA A 106 -14.05 26.83 1.12
CA ALA A 106 -13.53 27.70 2.18
C ALA A 106 -14.59 28.32 3.12
N ARG A 107 -15.85 28.42 2.69
CA ARG A 107 -16.96 28.98 3.49
C ARG A 107 -17.86 27.92 4.12
N GLU A 108 -17.58 26.65 3.87
CA GLU A 108 -18.37 25.53 4.33
C GLU A 108 -17.45 24.58 5.11
N PRO A 109 -16.96 24.99 6.29
CA PRO A 109 -15.99 24.20 7.05
C PRO A 109 -16.51 22.81 7.46
N TRP A 110 -17.83 22.61 7.40
CA TRP A 110 -18.51 21.34 7.64
C TRP A 110 -18.45 20.37 6.45
N HIS A 111 -18.22 20.86 5.24
CA HIS A 111 -18.24 20.08 4.01
C HIS A 111 -16.95 19.27 3.84
N GLN A 112 -17.10 17.96 3.61
CA GLN A 112 -16.03 17.02 3.33
C GLN A 112 -16.26 16.38 1.97
N GLU A 113 -15.22 16.25 1.16
CA GLU A 113 -15.26 15.61 -0.15
C GLU A 113 -14.44 14.32 -0.14
N TYR A 114 -14.98 13.25 -0.71
CA TYR A 114 -14.27 11.99 -0.89
C TYR A 114 -13.53 11.96 -2.23
N LEU A 115 -12.20 11.75 -2.18
CA LEU A 115 -11.31 11.56 -3.31
C LEU A 115 -10.75 10.13 -3.29
N GLU A 116 -11.20 9.31 -4.23
CA GLU A 116 -10.81 7.90 -4.35
C GLU A 116 -9.30 7.71 -4.56
N ASN A 117 -8.63 8.64 -5.24
CA ASN A 117 -7.19 8.56 -5.45
C ASN A 117 -6.34 8.96 -4.24
N GLN A 118 -6.99 9.27 -3.11
CA GLN A 118 -6.37 9.58 -1.81
C GLN A 118 -6.92 8.68 -0.71
N ASP A 119 -7.90 7.83 -1.02
CA ASP A 119 -8.26 6.75 -0.14
C ASP A 119 -7.13 5.74 -0.27
N ASP A 120 -6.13 5.92 0.58
CA ASP A 120 -5.16 4.89 0.90
C ASP A 120 -5.95 3.82 1.67
N GLU A 121 -6.87 3.13 0.96
CA GLU A 121 -7.12 1.72 1.23
C GLU A 121 -5.73 1.14 1.14
N GLU A 122 -5.06 1.06 2.29
CA GLU A 122 -3.79 0.42 2.43
C GLU A 122 -3.94 -0.87 1.62
N ASP A 123 -3.20 -0.96 0.52
CA ASP A 123 -3.02 -2.17 -0.29
C ASP A 123 -2.43 -3.31 0.59
N GLU A 124 -2.57 -3.26 1.92
CA GLU A 124 -2.32 -4.29 2.90
C GLU A 124 -3.24 -5.50 2.73
N ASP A 125 -4.43 -5.36 2.13
CA ASP A 125 -5.24 -6.52 1.73
C ASP A 125 -4.79 -7.13 0.37
N ASP A 126 -4.16 -6.33 -0.50
CA ASP A 126 -3.50 -6.78 -1.74
C ASP A 126 -2.04 -7.23 -1.52
N MET A 127 -1.48 -6.98 -0.35
CA MET A 127 -0.41 -7.77 0.24
C MET A 127 -1.02 -9.11 0.65
N ALA A 128 -1.36 -9.95 -0.35
CA ALA A 128 -1.80 -11.32 -0.19
C ALA A 128 -1.12 -11.90 1.04
N THR A 129 -1.87 -12.06 2.15
CA THR A 129 -1.33 -12.34 3.48
C THR A 129 -0.14 -13.25 3.29
N LEU A 130 1.07 -12.74 3.50
CA LEU A 130 2.29 -13.50 3.24
C LEU A 130 2.23 -14.66 4.23
N THR A 131 1.67 -15.77 3.78
CA THR A 131 1.59 -16.99 4.56
C THR A 131 3.03 -17.43 4.83
N ASP A 132 3.24 -18.19 5.90
CA ASP A 132 4.57 -18.73 6.19
C ASP A 132 5.15 -19.49 4.98
N ASP A 133 4.29 -20.08 4.14
CA ASP A 133 4.66 -20.73 2.88
C ASP A 133 5.11 -19.74 1.80
N ASN A 134 4.43 -18.60 1.64
CA ASN A 134 4.84 -17.57 0.68
C ASN A 134 6.15 -16.90 1.11
N LEU A 135 6.32 -16.65 2.42
CA LEU A 135 7.59 -16.15 2.98
C LEU A 135 8.73 -17.14 2.76
N HIS A 136 8.45 -18.45 2.86
CA HIS A 136 9.41 -19.51 2.59
C HIS A 136 9.85 -19.46 1.11
N GLU A 137 8.91 -19.44 0.17
CA GLU A 137 9.23 -19.39 -1.27
C GLU A 137 9.97 -18.11 -1.67
N ILE A 138 9.55 -16.95 -1.17
CA ILE A 138 10.23 -15.66 -1.40
C ILE A 138 11.64 -15.71 -0.82
N SER A 139 11.82 -16.24 0.39
CA SER A 139 13.15 -16.38 1.01
C SER A 139 14.07 -17.28 0.19
N LEU A 140 13.57 -18.42 -0.28
CA LEU A 140 14.34 -19.32 -1.15
C LEU A 140 14.68 -18.65 -2.50
N ALA A 141 13.76 -17.90 -3.09
CA ALA A 141 14.01 -17.22 -4.36
C ALA A 141 15.07 -16.11 -4.22
N VAL A 142 14.93 -15.25 -3.21
CA VAL A 142 15.87 -14.13 -2.96
C VAL A 142 17.27 -14.65 -2.64
N TRP A 143 17.36 -15.63 -1.74
CA TRP A 143 18.66 -16.20 -1.37
C TRP A 143 19.24 -17.10 -2.46
N GLY A 144 18.40 -17.78 -3.24
CA GLY A 144 18.82 -18.57 -4.39
C GLY A 144 19.47 -17.69 -5.45
N GLN A 145 18.85 -16.54 -5.75
CA GLN A 145 19.44 -15.54 -6.63
C GLN A 145 20.76 -14.99 -6.08
N LYS A 146 20.81 -14.64 -4.79
CA LYS A 146 22.01 -14.08 -4.14
C LYS A 146 23.18 -15.07 -4.12
N LEU A 147 22.90 -16.36 -3.94
CA LEU A 147 23.89 -17.44 -3.91
C LEU A 147 24.16 -18.04 -5.29
N GLY A 148 23.45 -17.61 -6.34
CA GLY A 148 23.57 -18.16 -7.69
C GLY A 148 23.13 -19.62 -7.81
N ARG A 149 22.18 -20.07 -6.98
CA ARG A 149 21.70 -21.45 -6.89
C ARG A 149 20.18 -21.50 -6.93
N THR A 150 19.62 -22.43 -7.70
CA THR A 150 18.16 -22.67 -7.75
C THR A 150 17.72 -23.81 -6.83
N ASP A 151 18.66 -24.59 -6.32
CA ASP A 151 18.43 -25.68 -5.37
C ASP A 151 19.10 -25.32 -4.04
N ILE A 152 18.36 -24.54 -3.25
CA ILE A 152 18.74 -24.14 -1.91
C ILE A 152 17.66 -24.58 -0.92
N SER A 153 18.08 -25.09 0.22
CA SER A 153 17.19 -25.46 1.31
C SER A 153 17.07 -24.31 2.31
N MET A 154 16.02 -24.33 3.14
CA MET A 154 15.89 -23.39 4.26
C MET A 154 17.10 -23.46 5.22
N HIS A 155 17.72 -24.64 5.38
CA HIS A 155 18.95 -24.78 6.16
C HIS A 155 20.11 -23.97 5.56
N ASP A 156 20.22 -23.93 4.22
CA ASP A 156 21.26 -23.15 3.53
C ASP A 156 20.98 -21.65 3.68
N VAL A 157 19.70 -21.23 3.62
CA VAL A 157 19.28 -19.85 3.90
C VAL A 157 19.64 -19.44 5.32
N ILE A 158 19.26 -20.25 6.32
CA ILE A 158 19.55 -19.96 7.74
C ILE A 158 21.06 -19.88 7.98
N SER A 159 21.83 -20.77 7.36
CA SER A 159 23.30 -20.76 7.48
C SER A 159 23.90 -19.50 6.86
N ALA A 160 23.45 -19.11 5.66
CA ALA A 160 23.89 -17.87 5.01
C ALA A 160 23.50 -16.62 5.81
N MET A 161 22.28 -16.57 6.36
CA MET A 161 21.82 -15.49 7.24
C MET A 161 22.66 -15.39 8.50
N ARG A 162 22.96 -16.52 9.16
CA ARG A 162 23.81 -16.55 10.36
C ARG A 162 25.20 -16.01 10.05
N THR A 163 25.78 -16.40 8.93
CA THR A 163 27.09 -15.90 8.51
C THR A 163 27.04 -14.40 8.22
N GLN A 164 26.03 -13.90 7.51
CA GLN A 164 25.86 -12.46 7.26
C GLN A 164 25.69 -11.67 8.57
N LEU A 165 25.00 -12.23 9.57
CA LEU A 165 24.86 -11.61 10.90
C LEU A 165 26.21 -11.52 11.62
N GLN A 166 27.02 -12.58 11.57
CA GLN A 166 28.37 -12.58 12.15
C GLN A 166 29.30 -11.57 11.47
N GLU A 167 29.22 -11.43 10.14
CA GLU A 167 29.96 -10.40 9.40
C GLU A 167 29.55 -8.99 9.82
N THR A 168 28.23 -8.76 9.92
CA THR A 168 27.69 -7.46 10.33
C THR A 168 28.15 -7.10 11.75
N ALA A 169 28.16 -8.07 12.68
CA ALA A 169 28.68 -7.87 14.02
C ALA A 169 30.19 -7.52 14.01
N ALA A 170 30.99 -8.19 13.18
CA ALA A 170 32.41 -7.87 13.05
C ALA A 170 32.66 -6.48 12.44
N LEU A 171 31.81 -6.03 11.51
CA LEU A 171 31.85 -4.68 10.95
C LEU A 171 31.55 -3.62 12.00
N VAL A 172 30.52 -3.84 12.82
CA VAL A 172 30.16 -2.93 13.92
C VAL A 172 31.32 -2.80 14.91
N ALA A 173 31.91 -3.91 15.34
CA ALA A 173 33.07 -3.88 16.25
C ALA A 173 34.29 -3.14 15.66
N ALA A 174 34.53 -3.28 14.35
CA ALA A 174 35.60 -2.56 13.66
C ALA A 174 35.33 -1.05 13.56
N LEU A 175 34.06 -0.66 13.38
CA LEU A 175 33.64 0.74 13.40
C LEU A 175 33.78 1.34 14.80
N ASP A 176 33.38 0.63 15.84
CA ASP A 176 33.53 1.07 17.23
C ASP A 176 35.01 1.34 17.55
N THR A 177 35.89 0.41 17.19
CA THR A 177 37.34 0.59 17.36
C THR A 177 37.86 1.81 16.59
N ALA A 178 37.37 2.06 15.38
CA ALA A 178 37.77 3.22 14.59
C ALA A 178 37.30 4.54 15.23
N ILE A 179 36.10 4.57 15.81
CA ILE A 179 35.54 5.72 16.52
C ILE A 179 36.39 6.04 17.76
N GLU A 180 36.77 5.03 18.55
CA GLU A 180 37.64 5.21 19.72
C GLU A 180 39.00 5.81 19.35
N ARG A 181 39.60 5.36 18.24
CA ARG A 181 40.88 5.90 17.75
C ARG A 181 40.77 7.35 17.29
N LEU A 182 39.69 7.70 16.58
CA LEU A 182 39.42 9.09 16.22
C LEU A 182 39.23 9.98 17.45
N ALA A 183 38.53 9.48 18.48
CA ALA A 183 38.35 10.19 19.74
C ALA A 183 39.68 10.41 20.49
N ALA A 184 40.65 9.51 20.33
CA ALA A 184 42.01 9.65 20.85
C ALA A 184 42.91 10.58 20.01
N GLY A 185 42.40 11.16 18.92
CA GLY A 185 43.17 12.04 18.02
C GLY A 185 44.07 11.29 17.03
N GLU A 186 43.89 9.96 16.90
CA GLU A 186 44.60 9.18 15.90
C GLU A 186 43.94 9.30 14.52
N SER A 187 44.75 9.21 13.45
CA SER A 187 44.22 9.11 12.09
C SER A 187 43.76 7.67 11.80
N VAL A 188 42.60 7.56 11.14
CA VAL A 188 42.06 6.27 10.66
C VAL A 188 42.25 6.18 9.15
N ASP A 189 42.90 5.11 8.69
CA ASP A 189 42.96 4.78 7.27
C ASP A 189 41.62 4.18 6.81
N MET A 190 40.79 5.04 6.22
CA MET A 190 39.48 4.67 5.69
C MET A 190 39.55 3.66 4.55
N VAL A 191 40.66 3.56 3.82
CA VAL A 191 40.85 2.55 2.76
C VAL A 191 41.10 1.18 3.40
N ALA A 192 41.92 1.13 4.44
CA ALA A 192 42.14 -0.10 5.21
C ALA A 192 40.86 -0.60 5.88
N LEU A 193 40.07 0.31 6.47
CA LEU A 193 38.77 -0.02 7.08
C LEU A 193 37.78 -0.60 6.06
N ARG A 194 37.61 0.06 4.90
CA ARG A 194 36.75 -0.45 3.82
C ARG A 194 37.21 -1.79 3.28
N ARG A 195 38.53 -2.01 3.17
CA ARG A 195 39.08 -3.29 2.72
C ARG A 195 38.90 -4.40 3.74
N ALA A 196 39.04 -4.10 5.03
CA ALA A 196 38.75 -5.03 6.12
C ALA A 196 37.27 -5.43 6.11
N ALA A 197 36.39 -4.45 5.94
CA ALA A 197 34.96 -4.66 5.84
C ALA A 197 34.59 -5.59 4.67
N ARG A 198 35.10 -5.29 3.47
CA ARG A 198 34.86 -6.09 2.27
C ARG A 198 35.35 -7.53 2.39
N ARG A 199 36.56 -7.76 2.94
CA ARG A 199 37.08 -9.12 3.16
C ARG A 199 36.30 -9.89 4.22
N GLY A 200 35.68 -9.20 5.17
CA GLY A 200 34.71 -9.80 6.09
C GLY A 200 33.55 -10.41 5.32
N ALA A 201 32.92 -9.59 4.48
CA ALA A 201 31.78 -9.98 3.63
C ALA A 201 32.11 -11.09 2.59
N GLU A 202 33.31 -11.07 2.01
CA GLU A 202 33.71 -12.09 1.02
C GLU A 202 33.95 -13.46 1.69
N ARG A 203 34.54 -13.49 2.89
CA ARG A 203 34.84 -14.76 3.60
C ARG A 203 33.62 -15.49 4.13
N GLY A 204 32.58 -14.78 4.55
CA GLY A 204 31.39 -15.48 5.02
C GLY A 204 30.53 -16.02 3.88
N VAL A 205 30.54 -15.39 2.70
CA VAL A 205 29.97 -16.01 1.49
C VAL A 205 30.69 -17.33 1.17
N GLU A 206 32.02 -17.36 1.21
CA GLU A 206 32.79 -18.59 0.97
C GLU A 206 32.55 -19.65 2.06
N SER A 207 32.52 -19.26 3.34
CA SER A 207 32.24 -20.15 4.47
C SER A 207 30.85 -20.79 4.39
N ALA A 208 29.83 -20.01 3.98
CA ALA A 208 28.48 -20.53 3.77
C ALA A 208 28.38 -21.54 2.62
N LEU A 209 29.34 -21.53 1.70
CA LEU A 209 29.39 -22.42 0.54
C LEU A 209 30.36 -23.60 0.70
N GLY A 210 31.24 -23.57 1.72
CA GLY A 210 32.46 -24.37 1.77
C GLY A 210 32.39 -25.76 2.43
N ASP A 211 31.33 -26.12 3.16
CA ASP A 211 31.34 -27.30 4.05
C ASP A 211 30.55 -28.53 3.56
N ARG A 212 30.28 -28.67 2.26
CA ARG A 212 29.80 -29.95 1.71
C ARG A 212 30.73 -30.47 0.63
N ASP A 213 31.30 -31.64 0.90
CA ASP A 213 31.90 -32.55 -0.07
C ASP A 213 30.98 -32.60 -1.30
N PRO A 214 31.45 -32.21 -2.51
CA PRO A 214 30.65 -32.30 -3.71
C PRO A 214 30.38 -33.78 -3.97
N GLY A 215 29.25 -34.28 -3.46
CA GLY A 215 28.80 -35.64 -3.69
C GLY A 215 28.90 -36.00 -5.18
N PRO A 216 29.07 -37.30 -5.50
CA PRO A 216 29.51 -37.76 -6.81
C PRO A 216 28.67 -37.10 -7.91
N ALA A 217 29.35 -36.35 -8.77
CA ALA A 217 28.75 -35.56 -9.84
C ALA A 217 27.68 -36.39 -10.56
N ALA A 218 26.41 -36.00 -10.38
CA ALA A 218 25.30 -36.61 -11.07
C ALA A 218 25.59 -36.56 -12.58
N ALA A 219 25.69 -37.74 -13.19
CA ALA A 219 25.96 -37.89 -14.61
C ALA A 219 24.96 -37.04 -15.39
N ARG A 220 25.46 -35.99 -16.06
CA ARG A 220 24.67 -35.10 -16.90
C ARG A 220 23.95 -35.95 -17.95
N SER A 221 22.64 -36.14 -17.77
CA SER A 221 21.77 -36.75 -18.76
C SER A 221 21.82 -35.91 -20.04
N LYS A 222 22.28 -36.52 -21.14
CA LYS A 222 22.33 -35.90 -22.46
C LYS A 222 20.96 -35.30 -22.82
N PRO A 223 20.91 -34.09 -23.40
CA PRO A 223 19.66 -33.49 -23.83
C PRO A 223 19.00 -34.38 -24.90
N ARG A 224 17.77 -34.85 -24.61
CA ARG A 224 16.92 -35.52 -25.59
C ARG A 224 16.64 -34.55 -26.74
N ALA A 225 16.92 -34.98 -27.96
CA ALA A 225 16.61 -34.24 -29.18
C ALA A 225 15.11 -33.89 -29.21
N ARG A 226 14.83 -32.59 -29.37
CA ARG A 226 13.48 -32.02 -29.43
C ARG A 226 12.88 -32.38 -30.80
N ALA A 227 11.87 -33.24 -30.82
CA ALA A 227 11.12 -33.54 -32.05
C ALA A 227 10.46 -32.25 -32.57
N THR A 228 10.82 -31.87 -33.80
CA THR A 228 10.22 -30.74 -34.51
C THR A 228 8.79 -31.09 -34.92
N LYS A 229 7.83 -30.31 -34.43
CA LYS A 229 6.41 -30.42 -34.77
C LYS A 229 6.21 -29.90 -36.21
N PRO A 230 5.52 -30.63 -37.10
CA PRO A 230 5.27 -30.16 -38.46
C PRO A 230 4.35 -28.92 -38.44
N ARG A 231 4.73 -27.93 -39.26
CA ARG A 231 4.07 -26.64 -39.41
C ARG A 231 2.77 -26.83 -40.20
N ALA A 232 1.63 -26.50 -39.60
CA ALA A 232 0.33 -26.55 -40.26
C ALA A 232 0.28 -25.55 -41.43
N ALA A 233 -0.24 -26.01 -42.57
CA ALA A 233 -0.43 -25.21 -43.77
C ALA A 233 -1.51 -24.14 -43.56
N LYS A 234 -1.28 -22.96 -44.15
CA LYS A 234 -2.16 -21.78 -44.09
C LYS A 234 -3.37 -22.01 -45.00
N PRO A 235 -4.63 -21.77 -44.56
CA PRO A 235 -5.79 -21.91 -45.44
C PRO A 235 -5.83 -20.80 -46.50
N ALA A 236 -6.23 -21.18 -47.71
CA ALA A 236 -6.42 -20.28 -48.84
C ALA A 236 -7.69 -19.43 -48.65
N SER A 237 -7.61 -18.14 -49.00
CA SER A 237 -8.75 -17.23 -48.99
C SER A 237 -9.77 -17.59 -50.08
N PRO A 238 -11.08 -17.42 -49.84
CA PRO A 238 -12.10 -17.66 -50.85
C PRO A 238 -12.12 -16.57 -51.93
N PRO A 239 -12.52 -16.91 -53.17
CA PRO A 239 -12.71 -15.93 -54.24
C PRO A 239 -13.94 -15.06 -53.99
N GLY A 240 -13.83 -13.78 -54.37
CA GLY A 240 -14.93 -12.81 -54.40
C GLY A 240 -15.77 -12.89 -55.67
#